data_AF-A0A957QC01-F1
#
_entry.id   AF-A0A957QC01-F1
#
_cell.length_a   1.000
_cell.length_b   1.000
_cell.length_c   1.000
_cell.angle_alpha   90.00
_cell.angle_beta   90.00
_cell.angle_gamma   90.00
#
_symmetry.space_group_name_H-M   'P 1'
#
loop_
_entity.id
_entity.type
_entity.pdbx_description
1 polymer ?
#
loop_
_entity_poly.entity_id
_entity_poly.type
_entity_poly.pdbx_seq_one_letter_code
_entity_poly.pdbx_strand_id
1 'polypeptide(L)'
;MLLAVTVLVFLLVYLSGDPARLLAPLDASPEDVARIARLYGLDQPIPVQYWNFLKGAVRGDLGVSYRYNQPALDLVLQKLPTTLQLALFSLGLTIVLGIPLGILAGTRPNSALDWGVSVLTFVGISIPSFWLGILLILAFADRLRWLPSSGEGTFLHILMPGVTLAIYSIGLVSRLVRATLIDVLQQDYIRTAKAKGLAQRLILYRHALRNAMIPTVTVLGLQLGGLLGGSVVVESVFAWPGVGWLMLQGIQNRDLPLIRAVVLVVGIGFVLINLLVDLLYSFLDPRIRLDG
;
A
#
# COMPACT_ATOMS: atom_id res chain seq x y z
N MET A 1 2.96 15.49 8.64
CA MET A 1 3.43 14.22 8.02
C MET A 1 4.12 14.46 6.69
N LEU A 2 3.45 15.00 5.67
CA LEU A 2 4.04 15.21 4.33
C LEU A 2 5.36 16.00 4.35
N LEU A 3 5.42 17.11 5.10
CA LEU A 3 6.66 17.88 5.27
C LEU A 3 7.81 17.04 5.86
N ALA A 4 7.53 16.15 6.82
CA ALA A 4 8.55 15.29 7.40
C ALA A 4 9.05 14.26 6.37
N VAL A 5 8.15 13.70 5.57
CA VAL A 5 8.47 12.76 4.49
C VAL A 5 9.31 13.45 3.41
N THR A 6 8.95 14.65 2.98
CA THR A 6 9.72 15.40 1.97
C THR A 6 11.09 15.80 2.48
N VAL A 7 11.21 16.22 3.75
CA VAL A 7 12.51 16.48 4.39
C VAL A 7 13.35 15.22 4.43
N LEU A 8 12.78 14.07 4.84
CA LEU A 8 13.51 12.81 4.93
C LEU A 8 14.06 12.37 3.57
N VAL A 9 13.23 12.41 2.52
CA VAL A 9 13.66 12.09 1.15
C VAL A 9 14.76 13.04 0.69
N PHE A 10 14.60 14.33 0.98
CA PHE A 10 15.62 15.31 0.65
C PHE A 10 16.95 14.94 1.33
N LEU A 11 16.96 14.69 2.63
CA LEU A 11 18.16 14.31 3.37
C LEU A 11 18.82 13.01 2.87
N LEU A 12 18.03 11.96 2.65
CA LEU A 12 18.54 10.66 2.16
C LEU A 12 19.24 10.80 0.81
N VAL A 13 18.73 11.68 -0.06
CA VAL A 13 19.33 11.99 -1.35
C VAL A 13 20.67 12.70 -1.19
N TYR A 14 20.81 13.71 -0.33
CA TYR A 14 22.11 14.38 -0.12
C TYR A 14 23.13 13.48 0.56
N LEU A 15 22.69 12.56 1.42
CA LEU A 15 23.57 11.57 2.03
C LEU A 15 24.08 10.52 1.02
N SER A 16 23.42 10.39 -0.15
CA SER A 16 23.78 9.40 -1.17
C SER A 16 24.88 9.85 -2.14
N GLY A 17 25.30 11.13 -2.11
CA GLY A 17 26.41 11.67 -2.92
C GLY A 17 26.13 13.05 -3.52
N ASP A 18 27.09 13.56 -4.31
CA ASP A 18 26.97 14.83 -5.05
C ASP A 18 26.08 14.66 -6.30
N PRO A 19 24.86 15.23 -6.34
CA PRO A 19 23.94 15.04 -7.46
C PRO A 19 24.49 15.58 -8.79
N ALA A 20 25.37 16.59 -8.76
CA ALA A 20 25.90 17.19 -9.99
C ALA A 20 26.89 16.25 -10.70
N ARG A 21 27.72 15.53 -9.93
CA ARG A 21 28.63 14.51 -10.46
C ARG A 21 27.91 13.28 -11.00
N LEU A 22 26.71 13.02 -10.50
CA LEU A 22 25.88 11.89 -10.92
C LEU A 22 25.11 12.16 -12.20
N LEU A 23 24.79 13.43 -12.43
CA LEU A 23 24.17 13.91 -13.65
C LEU A 23 25.19 14.10 -14.78
N ALA A 24 26.45 14.35 -14.43
CA ALA A 24 27.51 14.54 -15.40
C ALA A 24 27.91 13.19 -16.05
N PRO A 25 28.28 13.19 -17.35
CA PRO A 25 28.94 12.04 -17.97
C PRO A 25 30.12 11.53 -17.11
N LEU A 26 30.41 10.22 -17.17
CA LEU A 26 31.47 9.60 -16.36
C LEU A 26 32.86 10.21 -16.63
N ASP A 27 33.04 10.77 -17.81
CA ASP A 27 34.24 11.46 -18.31
C ASP A 27 34.15 12.99 -18.23
N ALA A 28 33.10 13.53 -17.60
CA ALA A 28 32.87 14.97 -17.51
C ALA A 28 33.98 15.68 -16.74
N SER A 29 34.43 16.81 -17.28
CA SER A 29 35.39 17.66 -16.60
C SER A 29 34.78 18.25 -15.32
N PRO A 30 35.61 18.64 -14.32
CA PRO A 30 35.12 19.36 -13.14
C PRO A 30 34.34 20.63 -13.49
N GLU A 31 34.63 21.26 -14.62
CA GLU A 31 33.92 22.44 -15.13
C GLU A 31 32.51 22.09 -15.62
N ASP A 32 32.35 20.94 -16.29
CA ASP A 32 31.05 20.44 -16.75
C ASP A 32 30.15 20.04 -15.57
N VAL A 33 30.73 19.41 -14.55
CA VAL A 33 30.04 19.13 -13.28
C VAL A 33 29.56 20.42 -12.63
N ALA A 34 30.41 21.45 -12.54
CA ALA A 34 30.04 22.74 -11.95
C ALA A 34 28.97 23.49 -12.77
N ARG A 35 28.96 23.29 -14.09
CA ARG A 35 27.93 23.83 -15.00
C ARG A 35 26.59 23.16 -14.75
N ILE A 36 26.58 21.83 -14.65
CA ILE A 36 25.38 21.04 -14.32
C ILE A 36 24.86 21.41 -12.92
N ALA A 37 25.75 21.58 -11.95
CA ALA A 37 25.38 22.00 -10.61
C ALA A 37 24.61 23.33 -10.63
N ARG A 38 25.12 24.33 -11.37
CA ARG A 38 24.46 25.63 -11.54
C ARG A 38 23.14 25.54 -12.29
N LEU A 39 23.08 24.72 -13.35
CA LEU A 39 21.88 24.58 -14.19
C LEU A 39 20.68 24.00 -13.42
N TYR A 40 20.94 23.07 -12.51
CA TYR A 40 19.92 22.46 -11.65
C TYR A 40 19.82 23.07 -10.25
N GLY A 41 20.56 24.15 -9.97
CA GLY A 41 20.59 24.82 -8.66
C GLY A 41 21.14 23.96 -7.52
N LEU A 42 21.93 22.93 -7.85
CA LEU A 42 22.53 21.98 -6.91
C LEU A 42 23.67 22.59 -6.10
N ASP A 43 24.22 23.72 -6.57
CA ASP A 43 25.24 24.53 -5.92
C ASP A 43 24.70 25.42 -4.78
N GLN A 44 23.38 25.59 -4.71
CA GLN A 44 22.74 26.43 -3.69
C GLN A 44 22.74 25.74 -2.31
N PRO A 45 22.64 26.49 -1.20
CA PRO A 45 22.48 25.89 0.12
C PRO A 45 21.27 24.95 0.18
N ILE A 46 21.41 23.80 0.86
CA ILE A 46 20.37 22.76 0.99
C ILE A 46 18.99 23.35 1.37
N PRO A 47 18.86 24.28 2.34
CA PRO A 47 17.56 24.88 2.67
C PRO A 47 16.92 25.64 1.50
N VAL A 48 17.72 26.30 0.65
CA VAL A 48 17.24 27.05 -0.52
C VAL A 48 16.74 26.07 -1.58
N GLN A 49 17.48 24.99 -1.84
CA GLN A 49 17.08 23.94 -2.77
C GLN A 49 15.76 23.29 -2.33
N TYR A 50 15.61 23.02 -1.02
CA TYR A 50 14.36 22.47 -0.46
C TYR A 50 13.19 23.45 -0.59
N TRP A 51 13.42 24.74 -0.34
CA TRP A 51 12.40 25.78 -0.50
C TRP A 51 11.94 25.94 -1.95
N ASN A 52 12.88 25.88 -2.90
CA ASN A 52 12.57 25.92 -4.34
C ASN A 52 11.77 24.68 -4.76
N PHE A 53 12.14 23.50 -4.25
CA PHE A 53 11.35 22.28 -4.44
C PHE A 53 9.92 22.43 -3.92
N LEU A 54 9.72 22.94 -2.70
CA LEU A 54 8.37 23.15 -2.15
C LEU A 54 7.54 24.12 -3.00
N LYS A 55 8.14 25.22 -3.46
CA LYS A 55 7.46 26.17 -4.37
C LYS A 55 7.06 25.54 -5.69
N GLY A 56 7.95 24.73 -6.28
CA GLY A 56 7.66 23.96 -7.49
C GLY A 56 6.53 22.97 -7.26
N ALA A 57 6.61 22.20 -6.18
CA ALA A 57 5.62 21.18 -5.82
C ALA A 57 4.19 21.73 -5.70
N VAL A 58 4.02 22.91 -5.09
CA VAL A 58 2.71 23.59 -5.00
C VAL A 58 2.16 23.98 -6.37
N ARG A 59 3.02 24.18 -7.37
CA ARG A 59 2.67 24.49 -8.76
C ARG A 59 2.57 23.23 -9.65
N GLY A 60 2.80 22.04 -9.09
CA GLY A 60 2.87 20.79 -9.85
C GLY A 60 4.20 20.56 -10.58
N ASP A 61 5.21 21.41 -10.38
CA ASP A 61 6.54 21.23 -10.96
C ASP A 61 7.45 20.48 -9.97
N LEU A 62 7.65 19.19 -10.25
CA LEU A 62 8.53 18.31 -9.48
C LEU A 62 9.87 18.06 -10.19
N GLY A 63 10.15 18.85 -11.22
CA GLY A 63 11.32 18.70 -12.07
C GLY A 63 11.14 17.67 -13.19
N VAL A 64 12.18 17.57 -14.01
CA VAL A 64 12.26 16.65 -15.16
C VAL A 64 13.09 15.44 -14.76
N SER A 65 12.57 14.24 -15.00
CA SER A 65 13.30 13.00 -14.83
C SER A 65 14.54 12.99 -15.72
N TYR A 66 15.70 12.73 -15.13
CA TYR A 66 16.96 12.65 -15.87
C TYR A 66 17.03 11.43 -16.77
N ARG A 67 16.40 10.33 -16.36
CA ARG A 67 16.43 9.07 -17.10
C ARG A 67 15.49 9.07 -18.30
N TYR A 68 14.29 9.63 -18.12
CA TYR A 68 13.21 9.60 -19.11
C TYR A 68 13.07 10.91 -19.90
N ASN A 69 13.76 11.98 -19.47
CA ASN A 69 13.67 13.32 -20.06
C ASN A 69 12.23 13.83 -20.20
N GLN A 70 11.40 13.57 -19.18
CA GLN A 70 9.99 13.93 -19.10
C GLN A 70 9.66 14.50 -17.72
N PRO A 71 8.60 15.32 -17.58
CA PRO A 71 8.16 15.80 -16.26
C PRO A 71 7.93 14.63 -15.31
N ALA A 72 8.55 14.69 -14.13
CA ALA A 72 8.53 13.60 -13.16
C ALA A 72 7.11 13.31 -12.65
N LEU A 73 6.30 14.37 -12.45
CA LEU A 73 4.91 14.22 -12.04
C LEU A 73 4.09 13.43 -13.08
N ASP A 74 4.24 13.74 -14.37
CA ASP A 74 3.49 13.07 -15.44
C ASP A 74 3.81 11.58 -15.51
N LEU A 75 5.08 11.20 -15.36
CA LEU A 75 5.50 9.80 -15.30
C LEU A 75 4.81 9.05 -14.15
N VAL A 76 4.74 9.67 -12.97
CA VAL A 76 4.10 9.06 -11.79
C VAL A 76 2.59 8.95 -12.00
N LEU A 77 1.94 10.00 -12.49
CA LEU A 77 0.50 9.99 -12.75
C LEU A 77 0.10 8.97 -13.82
N GLN A 78 0.95 8.72 -14.82
CA GLN A 78 0.73 7.67 -15.82
C GLN A 78 0.80 6.26 -15.21
N LYS A 79 1.64 6.05 -14.19
CA LYS A 79 1.84 4.73 -13.55
C LYS A 79 0.92 4.50 -12.36
N LEU A 80 0.33 5.56 -11.81
CA LEU A 80 -0.57 5.50 -10.66
C LEU A 80 -1.79 4.58 -10.87
N PRO A 81 -2.49 4.58 -12.03
CA PRO A 81 -3.60 3.67 -12.27
C PRO A 81 -3.20 2.20 -12.16
N THR A 82 -2.02 1.83 -12.64
CA THR A 82 -1.52 0.44 -12.62
C THR A 82 -1.24 -0.04 -11.20
N THR A 83 -0.69 0.81 -10.33
CA THR A 83 -0.55 0.51 -8.89
C THR A 83 -1.91 0.44 -8.19
N LEU A 84 -2.84 1.35 -8.52
CA LEU A 84 -4.18 1.34 -7.95
C LEU A 84 -4.97 0.09 -8.33
N GLN A 85 -4.88 -0.38 -9.57
CA GLN A 85 -5.50 -1.62 -10.01
C GLN A 85 -5.03 -2.81 -9.18
N LEU A 86 -3.71 -2.93 -8.98
CA LEU A 86 -3.13 -3.99 -8.15
C LEU A 86 -3.57 -3.90 -6.69
N ALA A 87 -3.56 -2.68 -6.12
CA ALA A 87 -3.98 -2.45 -4.75
C ALA A 87 -5.47 -2.79 -4.53
N LEU A 88 -6.35 -2.36 -5.44
CA LEU A 88 -7.78 -2.64 -5.39
C LEU A 88 -8.09 -4.11 -5.61
N PHE A 89 -7.36 -4.79 -6.50
CA PHE A 89 -7.51 -6.23 -6.71
C PHE A 89 -7.12 -7.02 -5.44
N SER A 90 -5.98 -6.68 -4.84
CA SER A 90 -5.54 -7.26 -3.56
C SER A 90 -6.53 -7.00 -2.42
N LEU A 91 -7.05 -5.77 -2.32
CA LEU A 91 -8.08 -5.41 -1.35
C LEU A 91 -9.38 -6.20 -1.58
N GLY A 92 -9.79 -6.38 -2.84
CA GLY A 92 -10.94 -7.20 -3.21
C GLY A 92 -10.79 -8.65 -2.73
N LEU A 93 -9.63 -9.27 -2.99
CA LEU A 93 -9.33 -10.61 -2.46
C LEU A 93 -9.34 -10.64 -0.93
N THR A 94 -8.83 -9.59 -0.29
CA THR A 94 -8.83 -9.46 1.17
C THR A 94 -10.25 -9.41 1.74
N ILE A 95 -11.15 -8.67 1.11
CA ILE A 95 -12.56 -8.59 1.53
C ILE A 95 -13.26 -9.93 1.29
N VAL A 96 -13.07 -10.53 0.11
CA VAL A 96 -13.75 -11.76 -0.31
C VAL A 96 -13.28 -12.97 0.50
N LEU A 97 -12.03 -13.02 0.94
CA LEU A 97 -11.47 -14.17 1.65
C LEU A 97 -11.27 -13.89 3.15
N GLY A 98 -10.68 -12.74 3.50
CA GLY A 98 -10.35 -12.39 4.88
C GLY A 98 -11.58 -12.24 5.77
N ILE A 99 -12.62 -11.53 5.32
CA ILE A 99 -13.83 -11.35 6.12
C ILE A 99 -14.54 -12.69 6.34
N PRO A 100 -14.87 -13.49 5.30
CA PRO A 100 -15.54 -14.78 5.54
C PRO A 100 -14.74 -15.74 6.41
N LEU A 101 -13.41 -15.83 6.22
CA LEU A 101 -12.56 -16.66 7.10
C LEU A 101 -12.64 -16.20 8.56
N GLY A 102 -12.60 -14.89 8.82
CA GLY A 102 -12.76 -14.35 10.17
C GLY A 102 -14.13 -14.63 10.78
N ILE A 103 -15.21 -14.53 9.98
CA ILE A 103 -16.57 -14.86 10.43
C ILE A 103 -16.67 -16.35 10.78
N LEU A 104 -16.16 -17.23 9.90
CA LEU A 104 -16.19 -18.67 10.12
C LEU A 104 -15.46 -19.05 11.41
N ALA A 105 -14.25 -18.52 11.63
CA ALA A 105 -13.47 -18.76 12.84
C ALA A 105 -14.13 -18.14 14.10
N GLY A 106 -14.66 -16.92 14.01
CA GLY A 106 -15.23 -16.19 15.13
C GLY A 106 -16.61 -16.70 15.59
N THR A 107 -17.37 -17.36 14.72
CA THR A 107 -18.67 -17.97 15.08
C THR A 107 -18.54 -19.26 15.87
N ARG A 108 -17.38 -19.94 15.80
CA ARG A 108 -17.10 -21.20 16.51
C ARG A 108 -15.69 -21.16 17.12
N PRO A 109 -15.45 -20.32 18.14
CA PRO A 109 -14.14 -20.20 18.75
C PRO A 109 -13.67 -21.54 19.35
N ASN A 110 -12.38 -21.82 19.25
CA ASN A 110 -11.72 -23.06 19.71
C ASN A 110 -12.19 -24.35 19.02
N SER A 111 -12.88 -24.24 17.88
CA SER A 111 -13.23 -25.39 17.04
C SER A 111 -12.07 -25.77 16.11
N ALA A 112 -12.12 -26.98 15.54
CA ALA A 112 -11.16 -27.40 14.51
C ALA A 112 -11.15 -26.45 13.28
N LEU A 113 -12.31 -25.85 12.96
CA LEU A 113 -12.41 -24.84 11.90
C LEU A 113 -11.61 -23.59 12.27
N ASP A 114 -11.83 -23.07 13.48
CA ASP A 114 -11.11 -21.90 13.98
C ASP A 114 -9.59 -22.14 13.99
N TRP A 115 -9.17 -23.30 14.51
CA TRP A 115 -7.77 -23.68 14.51
C TRP A 115 -7.19 -23.78 13.08
N GLY A 116 -7.91 -24.43 12.14
CA GLY A 116 -7.49 -24.54 10.75
C GLY A 116 -7.35 -23.18 10.05
N VAL A 117 -8.31 -22.28 10.22
CA VAL A 117 -8.24 -20.90 9.69
C VAL A 117 -7.07 -20.15 10.32
N SER A 118 -6.88 -20.27 11.63
CA SER A 118 -5.79 -19.60 12.35
C SER A 118 -4.42 -20.07 11.89
N VAL A 119 -4.23 -21.39 11.68
CA VAL A 119 -2.98 -21.95 11.16
C VAL A 119 -2.74 -21.48 9.72
N LEU A 120 -3.74 -21.57 8.84
CA LEU A 120 -3.61 -21.14 7.45
C LEU A 120 -3.23 -19.66 7.33
N THR A 121 -3.91 -18.80 8.09
CA THR A 121 -3.67 -17.36 8.09
C THR A 121 -2.31 -17.02 8.72
N PHE A 122 -1.91 -17.73 9.77
CA PHE A 122 -0.59 -17.57 10.38
C PHE A 122 0.53 -17.91 9.40
N VAL A 123 0.45 -19.08 8.75
CA VAL A 123 1.43 -19.49 7.73
C VAL A 123 1.53 -18.44 6.61
N GLY A 124 0.39 -17.94 6.13
CA GLY A 124 0.37 -16.90 5.09
C GLY A 124 1.08 -15.61 5.51
N ILE A 125 0.89 -15.15 6.75
CA ILE A 125 1.54 -13.93 7.27
C ILE A 125 3.04 -14.16 7.52
N SER A 126 3.45 -15.38 7.87
CA SER A 126 4.85 -15.70 8.20
C SER A 126 5.79 -15.72 6.99
N ILE A 127 5.25 -15.83 5.77
CA ILE A 127 6.03 -15.90 4.53
C ILE A 127 6.30 -14.47 4.03
N PRO A 128 7.57 -14.05 3.85
CA PRO A 128 7.87 -12.76 3.23
C PRO A 128 7.24 -12.63 1.84
N SER A 129 6.62 -11.49 1.54
CA SER A 129 5.86 -11.28 0.30
C SER A 129 6.69 -11.52 -0.97
N PHE A 130 7.95 -11.05 -1.01
CA PHE A 130 8.82 -11.30 -2.16
C PHE A 130 9.09 -12.80 -2.37
N TRP A 131 9.27 -13.55 -1.28
CA TRP A 131 9.57 -14.97 -1.34
C TRP A 131 8.34 -15.76 -1.77
N LEU A 132 7.17 -15.41 -1.24
CA LEU A 132 5.89 -15.91 -1.72
C LEU A 132 5.71 -15.65 -3.22
N GLY A 133 6.00 -14.43 -3.67
CA GLY A 133 5.92 -14.07 -5.09
C GLY A 133 6.80 -14.96 -5.97
N ILE A 134 8.06 -15.18 -5.55
CA ILE A 134 8.99 -16.09 -6.26
C ILE A 134 8.45 -17.53 -6.27
N LEU A 135 7.92 -18.04 -5.16
CA LEU A 135 7.33 -19.38 -5.10
C LEU A 135 6.12 -19.52 -6.04
N LEU A 136 5.28 -18.49 -6.12
CA LEU A 136 4.15 -18.47 -7.05
C LEU A 136 4.62 -18.48 -8.50
N ILE A 137 5.65 -17.71 -8.84
CA ILE A 137 6.26 -17.73 -10.19
C ILE A 137 6.77 -19.14 -10.53
N LEU A 138 7.53 -19.76 -9.61
CA LEU A 138 8.05 -21.11 -9.82
C LEU A 138 6.93 -22.14 -10.00
N ALA A 139 5.87 -22.06 -9.19
CA ALA A 139 4.76 -22.99 -9.26
C ALA A 139 3.90 -22.78 -10.52
N PHE A 140 3.41 -21.57 -10.74
CA PHE A 140 2.37 -21.30 -11.73
C PHE A 140 2.88 -20.85 -13.08
N ALA A 141 4.04 -20.21 -13.16
CA ALA A 141 4.62 -19.78 -14.44
C ALA A 141 5.64 -20.77 -14.99
N ASP A 142 6.56 -21.28 -14.16
CA ASP A 142 7.61 -22.20 -14.61
C ASP A 142 7.10 -23.65 -14.71
N ARG A 143 6.59 -24.21 -13.61
CA ARG A 143 6.19 -25.63 -13.55
C ARG A 143 4.86 -25.90 -14.24
N LEU A 144 3.80 -25.22 -13.82
CA LEU A 144 2.45 -25.45 -14.34
C LEU A 144 2.19 -24.72 -15.67
N ARG A 145 2.89 -23.60 -15.91
CA ARG A 145 2.72 -22.73 -17.10
C ARG A 145 1.28 -22.24 -17.29
N TRP A 146 0.57 -22.02 -16.19
CA TRP A 146 -0.80 -21.50 -16.19
C TRP A 146 -0.85 -19.98 -16.24
N LEU A 147 0.14 -19.31 -15.64
CA LEU A 147 0.15 -17.87 -15.45
C LEU A 147 1.44 -17.25 -16.00
N PRO A 148 1.39 -16.00 -16.52
CA PRO A 148 2.58 -15.27 -16.96
C PRO A 148 3.44 -14.87 -15.75
N SER A 149 4.77 -14.96 -15.86
CA SER A 149 5.69 -14.69 -14.74
C SER A 149 5.82 -13.21 -14.39
N SER A 150 5.60 -12.30 -15.35
CA SER A 150 5.84 -10.87 -15.17
C SER A 150 5.12 -9.99 -16.20
N GLY A 151 5.07 -8.69 -15.93
CA GLY A 151 4.55 -7.67 -16.85
C GLY A 151 3.08 -7.31 -16.66
N GLU A 152 2.51 -6.63 -17.66
CA GLU A 152 1.11 -6.22 -17.72
C GLU A 152 0.46 -6.66 -19.05
N GLY A 153 -0.87 -6.75 -19.09
CA GLY A 153 -1.61 -6.91 -20.36
C GLY A 153 -2.93 -7.66 -20.22
N THR A 154 -2.91 -8.86 -19.65
CA THR A 154 -4.13 -9.65 -19.40
C THR A 154 -4.44 -9.75 -17.91
N PHE A 155 -5.69 -10.08 -17.57
CA PHE A 155 -6.10 -10.34 -16.19
C PHE A 155 -5.25 -11.41 -15.49
N LEU A 156 -4.62 -12.34 -16.23
CA LEU A 156 -3.74 -13.35 -15.63
C LEU A 156 -2.48 -12.75 -14.99
N HIS A 157 -2.00 -11.61 -15.47
CA HIS A 157 -0.81 -10.95 -14.94
C HIS A 157 -1.03 -10.38 -13.53
N ILE A 158 -2.26 -10.03 -13.16
CA ILE A 158 -2.57 -9.46 -11.85
C ILE A 158 -2.73 -10.53 -10.77
N LEU A 159 -2.97 -11.79 -11.15
CA LEU A 159 -3.34 -12.85 -10.21
C LEU A 159 -2.24 -13.14 -9.20
N MET A 160 -1.02 -13.42 -9.66
CA MET A 160 0.11 -13.72 -8.75
C MET A 160 0.55 -12.53 -7.88
N PRO A 161 0.80 -11.31 -8.43
CA PRO A 161 1.16 -10.17 -7.59
C PRO A 161 0.02 -9.78 -6.65
N GLY A 162 -1.23 -9.85 -7.13
CA GLY A 162 -2.42 -9.58 -6.33
C GLY A 162 -2.60 -10.53 -5.15
N VAL A 163 -2.44 -11.84 -5.39
CA VAL A 163 -2.50 -12.87 -4.34
C VAL A 163 -1.34 -12.70 -3.34
N THR A 164 -0.15 -12.35 -3.83
CA THR A 164 1.02 -12.12 -2.98
C THR A 164 0.78 -10.98 -1.99
N LEU A 165 0.18 -9.87 -2.46
CA LEU A 165 -0.20 -8.76 -1.58
C LEU A 165 -1.38 -9.11 -0.68
N ALA A 166 -2.38 -9.82 -1.21
CA ALA A 166 -3.60 -10.13 -0.48
C ALA A 166 -3.39 -11.10 0.69
N ILE A 167 -2.47 -12.07 0.58
CA ILE A 167 -2.28 -13.11 1.61
C ILE A 167 -1.99 -12.52 2.99
N TYR A 168 -1.14 -11.50 3.08
CA TYR A 168 -0.85 -10.81 4.34
C TYR A 168 -2.10 -10.11 4.89
N SER A 169 -2.79 -9.34 4.05
CA SER A 169 -3.98 -8.58 4.44
C SER A 169 -5.16 -9.51 4.79
N ILE A 170 -5.34 -10.64 4.09
CA ILE A 170 -6.32 -11.69 4.40
C ILE A 170 -6.09 -12.23 5.81
N GLY A 171 -4.84 -12.56 6.15
CA GLY A 171 -4.50 -13.07 7.47
C GLY A 171 -4.73 -12.03 8.57
N LEU A 172 -4.39 -10.76 8.32
CA LEU A 172 -4.61 -9.68 9.28
C LEU A 172 -6.11 -9.42 9.50
N VAL A 173 -6.87 -9.26 8.42
CA VAL A 173 -8.31 -8.96 8.47
C VAL A 173 -9.12 -10.11 9.05
N SER A 174 -8.83 -11.36 8.66
CA SER A 174 -9.52 -12.53 9.23
C SER A 174 -9.34 -12.64 10.74
N ARG A 175 -8.12 -12.42 11.25
CA ARG A 175 -7.83 -12.42 12.69
C ARG A 175 -8.56 -11.30 13.43
N LEU A 176 -8.60 -10.11 12.85
CA LEU A 176 -9.31 -8.97 13.43
C LEU A 176 -10.83 -9.22 13.49
N VAL A 177 -11.43 -9.64 12.39
CA VAL A 177 -12.86 -9.98 12.32
C VAL A 177 -13.19 -11.09 13.32
N ARG A 178 -12.34 -12.12 13.42
CA ARG A 178 -12.49 -13.19 14.41
C ARG A 178 -12.50 -12.65 15.84
N ALA A 179 -11.48 -11.88 16.22
CA ALA A 179 -11.33 -11.36 17.57
C ALA A 179 -12.51 -10.46 17.96
N THR A 180 -12.83 -9.49 17.10
CA THR A 180 -13.94 -8.56 17.31
C THR A 180 -15.29 -9.26 17.36
N LEU A 181 -15.50 -10.29 16.54
CA LEU A 181 -16.74 -11.07 16.56
C LEU A 181 -16.91 -11.86 17.87
N ILE A 182 -15.85 -12.47 18.38
CA ILE A 182 -15.87 -13.18 19.67
C ILE A 182 -16.23 -12.21 20.80
N ASP A 183 -15.57 -11.04 20.86
CA ASP A 183 -15.81 -10.03 21.89
C ASP A 183 -17.25 -9.50 21.83
N VAL A 184 -17.74 -9.20 20.62
CA VAL A 184 -19.09 -8.71 20.40
C VAL A 184 -20.15 -9.73 20.81
N LEU A 185 -19.96 -11.02 20.49
CA LEU A 185 -20.92 -12.07 20.83
C LEU A 185 -21.08 -12.30 22.35
N GLN A 186 -20.13 -11.81 23.16
CA GLN A 186 -20.18 -11.90 24.63
C GLN A 186 -20.93 -10.75 25.30
N GLN A 187 -21.26 -9.68 24.56
CA GLN A 187 -21.89 -8.46 25.06
C GLN A 187 -23.33 -8.67 25.58
N ASP A 188 -23.76 -7.86 26.55
CA ASP A 188 -25.06 -7.99 27.23
C ASP A 188 -26.27 -7.78 26.31
N TYR A 189 -26.16 -6.88 25.32
CA TYR A 189 -27.24 -6.68 24.34
C TYR A 189 -27.45 -7.91 23.44
N ILE A 190 -26.40 -8.70 23.19
CA ILE A 190 -26.50 -9.98 22.47
C ILE A 190 -27.18 -11.03 23.35
N ARG A 191 -26.84 -11.10 24.64
CA ARG A 191 -27.52 -11.99 25.60
C ARG A 191 -29.01 -11.67 25.70
N THR A 192 -29.33 -10.39 25.76
CA THR A 192 -30.73 -9.89 25.75
C THR A 192 -31.45 -10.27 24.45
N ALA A 193 -30.78 -10.15 23.31
CA ALA A 193 -31.34 -10.57 22.03
C ALA A 193 -31.64 -12.09 21.98
N LYS A 194 -30.73 -12.91 22.52
CA LYS A 194 -30.94 -14.37 22.67
C LYS A 194 -32.13 -14.67 23.59
N ALA A 195 -32.24 -13.98 24.73
CA ALA A 195 -33.35 -14.15 25.67
C ALA A 195 -34.71 -13.77 25.07
N LYS A 196 -34.74 -12.81 24.15
CA LYS A 196 -35.93 -12.43 23.37
C LYS A 196 -36.29 -13.45 22.26
N GLY A 197 -35.54 -14.53 22.09
CA GLY A 197 -35.81 -15.56 21.09
C GLY A 197 -35.45 -15.18 19.65
N LEU A 198 -34.61 -14.15 19.45
CA LEU A 198 -34.17 -13.74 18.11
C LEU A 198 -33.35 -14.87 17.44
N ALA A 199 -33.58 -15.09 16.15
CA ALA A 199 -32.87 -16.11 15.38
C ALA A 199 -31.34 -15.85 15.36
N GLN A 200 -30.54 -16.92 15.49
CA GLN A 200 -29.06 -16.80 15.51
C GLN A 200 -28.49 -16.06 14.29
N ARG A 201 -29.07 -16.26 13.11
CA ARG A 201 -28.68 -15.53 11.88
C ARG A 201 -28.89 -14.02 12.02
N LEU A 202 -30.01 -13.61 12.60
CA LEU A 202 -30.31 -12.20 12.80
C LEU A 202 -29.36 -11.57 13.82
N ILE A 203 -29.08 -12.28 14.92
CA ILE A 203 -28.08 -11.88 15.92
C ILE A 203 -26.70 -11.72 15.27
N LEU A 204 -26.27 -12.68 14.46
CA LEU A 204 -24.97 -12.64 13.78
C LEU A 204 -24.87 -11.47 12.80
N TYR A 205 -25.75 -11.41 11.79
CA TYR A 205 -25.59 -10.45 10.69
C TYR A 205 -25.98 -9.01 11.08
N ARG A 206 -27.05 -8.83 11.87
CA ARG A 206 -27.59 -7.49 12.15
C ARG A 206 -26.97 -6.84 13.39
N HIS A 207 -26.61 -7.64 14.39
CA HIS A 207 -26.08 -7.12 15.65
C HIS A 207 -24.57 -7.33 15.76
N ALA A 208 -24.09 -8.56 15.59
CA ALA A 208 -22.69 -8.85 15.86
C ALA A 208 -21.75 -8.33 14.75
N LEU A 209 -22.00 -8.71 13.50
CA LEU A 209 -21.16 -8.34 12.37
C LEU A 209 -21.14 -6.84 12.12
N ARG A 210 -22.27 -6.15 12.27
CA ARG A 210 -22.31 -4.68 12.12
C ARG A 210 -21.32 -3.98 13.06
N ASN A 211 -21.18 -4.44 14.30
CA ASN A 211 -20.24 -3.87 15.25
C ASN A 211 -18.79 -4.35 14.99
N ALA A 212 -18.59 -5.62 14.60
CA ALA A 212 -17.27 -6.14 14.22
C ALA A 212 -16.70 -5.46 12.96
N MET A 213 -17.56 -4.96 12.06
CA MET A 213 -17.14 -4.28 10.84
C MET A 213 -16.58 -2.89 11.06
N ILE A 214 -16.89 -2.22 12.17
CA ILE A 214 -16.41 -0.86 12.48
C ILE A 214 -14.87 -0.80 12.45
N PRO A 215 -14.13 -1.54 13.29
CA PRO A 215 -12.66 -1.56 13.22
C PRO A 215 -12.13 -2.23 11.95
N THR A 216 -12.90 -3.14 11.35
CA THR A 216 -12.49 -3.85 10.13
C THR A 216 -12.38 -2.90 8.94
N VAL A 217 -13.33 -1.97 8.78
CA VAL A 217 -13.28 -0.96 7.70
C VAL A 217 -12.07 -0.05 7.87
N THR A 218 -11.77 0.39 9.09
CA THR A 218 -10.58 1.19 9.37
C THR A 218 -9.31 0.47 8.95
N VAL A 219 -9.18 -0.81 9.33
CA VAL A 219 -8.01 -1.61 8.97
C VAL A 219 -7.91 -1.86 7.46
N LEU A 220 -9.02 -2.15 6.78
CA LEU A 220 -9.03 -2.26 5.31
C LEU A 220 -8.55 -0.97 4.63
N GLY A 221 -8.97 0.18 5.18
CA GLY A 221 -8.52 1.50 4.77
C GLY A 221 -7.02 1.71 4.91
N LEU A 222 -6.48 1.40 6.10
CA LEU A 222 -5.05 1.46 6.38
C LEU A 222 -4.25 0.50 5.49
N GLN A 223 -4.80 -0.68 5.20
CA GLN A 223 -4.19 -1.63 4.27
C GLN A 223 -4.11 -1.06 2.86
N LEU A 224 -5.18 -0.43 2.36
CA LEU A 224 -5.16 0.20 1.04
C LEU A 224 -4.07 1.29 0.94
N GLY A 225 -3.94 2.14 1.96
CA GLY A 225 -2.86 3.12 2.03
C GLY A 225 -1.48 2.45 2.06
N GLY A 226 -1.34 1.39 2.87
CA GLY A 226 -0.12 0.58 2.93
C GLY A 226 0.23 -0.08 1.60
N LEU A 227 -0.75 -0.52 0.81
CA LEU A 227 -0.52 -1.15 -0.50
C LEU A 227 0.07 -0.18 -1.53
N LEU A 228 -0.22 1.13 -1.45
CA LEU A 228 0.41 2.12 -2.33
C LEU A 228 1.92 2.29 -2.07
N GLY A 229 2.37 2.06 -0.84
CA GLY A 229 3.80 2.14 -0.47
C GLY A 229 4.50 0.77 -0.41
N GLY A 230 3.77 -0.29 -0.08
CA GLY A 230 4.28 -1.64 0.13
C GLY A 230 4.26 -2.53 -1.12
N SER A 231 3.61 -2.08 -2.20
CA SER A 231 3.64 -2.81 -3.48
C SER A 231 5.02 -2.81 -4.12
N VAL A 232 5.93 -1.87 -3.78
CA VAL A 232 7.24 -1.69 -4.44
C VAL A 232 8.01 -2.99 -4.64
N VAL A 233 8.09 -3.81 -3.60
CA VAL A 233 8.83 -5.08 -3.66
C VAL A 233 8.12 -6.09 -4.56
N VAL A 234 6.80 -6.20 -4.45
CA VAL A 234 6.00 -7.12 -5.28
C VAL A 234 6.01 -6.67 -6.74
N GLU A 235 5.86 -5.37 -7.01
CA GLU A 235 5.96 -4.81 -8.34
C GLU A 235 7.32 -5.09 -8.98
N SER A 236 8.40 -5.04 -8.18
CA SER A 236 9.75 -5.37 -8.65
C SER A 236 9.89 -6.86 -9.01
N VAL A 237 9.36 -7.76 -8.18
CA VAL A 237 9.43 -9.21 -8.42
C VAL A 237 8.67 -9.62 -9.68
N PHE A 238 7.49 -9.03 -9.91
CA PHE A 238 6.65 -9.35 -11.06
C PHE A 238 6.87 -8.42 -12.26
N ALA A 239 7.87 -7.53 -12.20
CA ALA A 239 8.04 -6.44 -13.18
C ALA A 239 6.73 -5.72 -13.53
N TRP A 240 5.88 -5.51 -12.52
CA TRP A 240 4.61 -4.80 -12.66
C TRP A 240 4.92 -3.32 -12.87
N PRO A 241 4.47 -2.70 -13.97
CA PRO A 241 4.87 -1.34 -14.34
C PRO A 241 4.05 -0.29 -13.56
N GLY A 242 4.14 -0.35 -12.24
CA GLY A 242 3.52 0.60 -11.31
C GLY A 242 4.49 1.68 -10.81
N VAL A 243 3.98 2.48 -9.89
CA VAL A 243 4.71 3.57 -9.21
C VAL A 243 5.85 3.03 -8.35
N GLY A 244 5.71 1.84 -7.77
CA GLY A 244 6.75 1.23 -6.97
C GLY A 244 7.94 0.76 -7.80
N TRP A 245 7.67 0.18 -8.97
CA TRP A 245 8.74 -0.11 -9.95
C TRP A 245 9.43 1.18 -10.42
N LEU A 246 8.66 2.24 -10.69
CA LEU A 246 9.19 3.55 -11.07
C LEU A 246 10.08 4.16 -9.96
N MET A 247 9.71 3.99 -8.69
CA MET A 247 10.52 4.37 -7.53
C MET A 247 11.87 3.65 -7.52
N LEU A 248 11.86 2.32 -7.72
CA LEU A 248 13.08 1.52 -7.75
C LEU A 248 14.01 1.99 -8.88
N GLN A 249 13.46 2.25 -10.07
CA GLN A 249 14.20 2.82 -11.19
C GLN A 249 14.77 4.19 -10.84
N GLY A 250 13.99 5.06 -10.17
CA GLY A 250 14.47 6.35 -9.70
C GLY A 250 15.65 6.23 -8.74
N ILE A 251 15.58 5.30 -7.78
CA ILE A 251 16.67 5.03 -6.83
C ILE A 251 17.92 4.50 -7.54
N GLN A 252 17.76 3.49 -8.41
CA GLN A 252 18.89 2.87 -9.12
C GLN A 252 19.59 3.84 -10.07
N ASN A 253 18.82 4.67 -10.78
CA ASN A 253 19.34 5.67 -11.70
C ASN A 253 19.63 7.03 -11.03
N ARG A 254 19.46 7.12 -9.71
CA ARG A 254 19.62 8.37 -8.92
C ARG A 254 18.85 9.56 -9.50
N ASP A 255 17.65 9.29 -10.03
CA ASP A 255 16.75 10.27 -10.61
C ASP A 255 15.95 10.99 -9.51
N LEU A 256 16.53 12.10 -9.01
CA LEU A 256 15.99 12.81 -7.85
C LEU A 256 14.62 13.42 -8.09
N PRO A 257 14.35 14.10 -9.23
CA PRO A 257 13.01 14.59 -9.56
C PRO A 257 11.97 13.46 -9.51
N LEU A 258 12.30 12.29 -10.07
CA LEU A 258 11.41 11.14 -10.06
C LEU A 258 11.13 10.60 -8.65
N ILE A 259 12.16 10.42 -7.82
CA ILE A 259 12.01 9.97 -6.43
C ILE A 259 11.13 10.93 -5.63
N ARG A 260 11.38 12.24 -5.75
CA ARG A 260 10.59 13.29 -5.07
C ARG A 260 9.14 13.25 -5.53
N ALA A 261 8.90 13.10 -6.83
CA ALA A 261 7.56 13.00 -7.39
C ALA A 261 6.80 11.78 -6.87
N VAL A 262 7.42 10.60 -6.90
CA VAL A 262 6.80 9.36 -6.40
C VAL A 262 6.43 9.51 -4.93
N VAL A 263 7.37 9.95 -4.09
CA VAL A 263 7.12 10.04 -2.64
C VAL A 263 6.05 11.07 -2.32
N LEU A 264 6.04 12.22 -3.00
CA LEU A 264 5.01 13.24 -2.78
C LEU A 264 3.63 12.73 -3.19
N VAL A 265 3.50 12.12 -4.37
CA VAL A 265 2.21 11.60 -4.87
C VAL A 265 1.70 10.45 -4.00
N VAL A 266 2.55 9.47 -3.66
CA VAL A 266 2.17 8.36 -2.77
C VAL A 266 1.83 8.86 -1.38
N GLY A 267 2.60 9.82 -0.84
CA GLY A 267 2.33 10.44 0.45
C GLY A 267 0.98 11.17 0.48
N ILE A 268 0.67 11.98 -0.54
CA ILE A 268 -0.63 12.64 -0.68
C ILE A 268 -1.73 11.59 -0.79
N GLY A 269 -1.56 10.56 -1.63
CA GLY A 269 -2.52 9.47 -1.78
C GLY A 269 -2.81 8.75 -0.46
N PHE A 270 -1.77 8.49 0.34
CA PHE A 270 -1.91 7.89 1.67
C PHE A 270 -2.72 8.78 2.63
N VAL A 271 -2.45 10.10 2.66
CA VAL A 271 -3.22 11.05 3.47
C VAL A 271 -4.69 11.10 3.01
N LEU A 272 -4.94 11.12 1.70
CA LEU A 272 -6.29 11.13 1.15
C LEU A 272 -7.06 9.85 1.47
N ILE A 273 -6.41 8.68 1.41
CA ILE A 273 -7.01 7.41 1.80
C ILE A 273 -7.34 7.43 3.29
N ASN A 274 -6.42 7.85 4.16
CA ASN A 274 -6.71 7.93 5.59
C ASN A 274 -7.86 8.88 5.89
N LEU A 275 -7.88 10.06 5.26
CA LEU A 275 -8.99 10.99 5.40
C LEU A 275 -10.32 10.36 4.95
N LEU A 276 -10.34 9.64 3.83
CA LEU A 276 -11.52 8.93 3.35
C LEU A 276 -11.98 7.86 4.36
N VAL A 277 -11.04 7.15 4.97
CA VAL A 277 -11.30 6.11 5.97
C VAL A 277 -11.85 6.70 7.27
N ASP A 278 -11.30 7.81 7.73
CA ASP A 278 -11.78 8.53 8.91
C ASP A 278 -13.19 9.08 8.68
N LEU A 279 -13.47 9.60 7.48
CA LEU A 279 -14.82 10.01 7.09
C LEU A 279 -15.78 8.81 7.07
N LEU A 280 -15.41 7.70 6.41
CA LEU A 280 -16.21 6.47 6.39
C LEU A 280 -16.49 5.95 7.80
N TYR A 281 -15.48 5.98 8.68
CA TYR A 281 -15.61 5.61 10.08
C TYR A 281 -16.63 6.51 10.80
N SER A 282 -16.57 7.83 10.61
CA SER A 282 -17.53 8.78 11.20
C SER A 282 -18.98 8.57 10.75
N PHE A 283 -19.20 8.05 9.54
CA PHE A 283 -20.53 7.68 9.05
C PHE A 283 -21.01 6.33 9.60
N LEU A 284 -20.09 5.39 9.83
CA LEU A 284 -20.39 4.04 10.29
C LEU A 284 -20.59 3.94 11.80
N ASP A 285 -19.93 4.79 12.59
CA ASP A 285 -20.07 4.84 14.04
C ASP A 285 -20.99 5.99 14.51
N PRO A 286 -22.26 5.71 14.85
CA PRO A 286 -23.17 6.72 15.38
C PRO A 286 -22.84 7.18 16.81
N ARG A 287 -21.89 6.55 17.52
CA ARG A 287 -21.54 6.93 18.91
C ARG A 287 -20.73 8.21 18.98
N ILE A 288 -19.97 8.53 17.94
CA ILE A 288 -19.18 9.78 17.83
C ILE A 288 -20.10 11.02 17.81
N ARG A 289 -21.37 10.86 17.43
CA ARG A 289 -22.36 11.95 17.41
C ARG A 289 -22.95 12.29 18.79
N LEU A 290 -22.72 11.48 19.82
CA LEU A 290 -23.34 11.67 21.15
C LEU A 290 -22.44 12.37 22.17
N ASP A 291 -21.17 12.66 21.84
CA ASP A 291 -20.23 13.36 22.72
C ASP A 291 -20.03 14.84 22.31
N GLY A 292 -21.08 15.47 21.75
CA GLY A 292 -21.13 16.89 21.38
C GLY A 292 -21.99 17.71 22.32
#